data_AF-A0A485B6B1-F1
#
_entry.id   AF-A0A485B6B1-F1
#
_cell.length_a   1.000
_cell.length_b   1.000
_cell.length_c   1.000
_cell.angle_alpha   90.00
_cell.angle_beta   90.00
_cell.angle_gamma   90.00
#
_symmetry.space_group_name_H-M   'P 1'
#
loop_
_entity.id
_entity.type
_entity.pdbx_description
1 polymer ?
#
loop_
_entity_poly.entity_id
_entity_poly.type
_entity_poly.pdbx_seq_one_letter_code
_entity_poly.pdbx_strand_id
1 'polypeptide(L)'
;MQISQLDYNNYVGVIGIGRIKRGKVKPNQQITIIDSEGKTRNGKVGKVLTHLGLERIDSDLAEAGDIIAITGLGELNISDTICDPQNVEALPALSVDEPTVTMFFNVNTSPFCGKEGKYVTSRQILDRLKKRTGTQRGTAR
;
A
#
# COMPACT_ATOMS: atom_id res chain seq x y z
N MET A 1 7.70 -0.06 11.90
CA MET A 1 7.84 -0.45 10.47
C MET A 1 7.20 0.64 9.63
N GLN A 2 7.81 1.05 8.53
CA GLN A 2 7.19 2.00 7.59
C GLN A 2 6.66 1.24 6.38
N ILE A 3 5.47 1.59 5.91
CA ILE A 3 4.88 1.01 4.70
C ILE A 3 5.58 1.61 3.48
N SER A 4 6.23 0.75 2.70
CA SER A 4 6.90 1.13 1.46
C SER A 4 6.07 0.80 0.23
N GLN A 5 5.22 -0.23 0.31
CA GLN A 5 4.39 -0.65 -0.80
C GLN A 5 3.05 -1.18 -0.28
N LEU A 6 2.01 -0.97 -1.09
CA LEU A 6 0.68 -1.51 -0.84
C LEU A 6 0.37 -2.57 -1.87
N ASP A 7 -0.26 -3.65 -1.41
CA ASP A 7 -0.79 -4.71 -2.21
C ASP A 7 -2.26 -4.96 -1.80
N TYR A 8 -3.02 -5.66 -2.62
CA TYR A 8 -4.45 -5.85 -2.37
C TYR A 8 -4.88 -7.27 -2.73
N ASN A 9 -5.62 -7.90 -1.83
CA ASN A 9 -6.23 -9.20 -2.03
C ASN A 9 -7.74 -9.12 -1.70
N ASN A 10 -8.60 -9.68 -2.57
CA ASN A 10 -10.05 -9.70 -2.37
C ASN A 10 -10.49 -10.37 -1.06
N TYR A 11 -9.73 -11.34 -0.54
CA TYR A 11 -10.09 -12.10 0.67
C TYR A 11 -9.56 -11.47 1.96
N VAL A 12 -8.42 -10.78 1.88
CA VAL A 12 -7.67 -10.31 3.05
C VAL A 12 -7.66 -8.78 3.15
N GLY A 13 -8.06 -8.09 2.09
CA GLY A 13 -8.09 -6.64 1.99
C GLY A 13 -6.75 -6.05 1.57
N VAL A 14 -6.47 -4.84 2.06
CA VAL A 14 -5.21 -4.15 1.83
C VAL A 14 -4.09 -4.83 2.62
N ILE A 15 -2.96 -5.02 1.95
CA ILE A 15 -1.75 -5.64 2.47
C ILE A 15 -0.65 -4.57 2.48
N GLY A 16 -0.14 -4.26 3.67
CA GLY A 16 0.97 -3.33 3.83
C GLY A 16 2.30 -4.06 3.78
N ILE A 17 3.17 -3.70 2.84
CA ILE A 17 4.50 -4.28 2.69
C ILE A 17 5.54 -3.24 3.09
N GLY A 18 6.52 -3.69 3.87
CA GLY A 18 7.59 -2.83 4.31
C GLY A 18 8.66 -3.60 5.07
N ARG A 19 9.71 -2.87 5.46
CA ARG A 19 10.79 -3.42 6.26
C ARG A 19 10.65 -3.01 7.72
N ILE A 20 10.82 -3.97 8.63
CA ILE A 20 10.84 -3.68 10.06
C ILE A 20 12.17 -2.96 10.37
N LYS A 21 12.07 -1.69 10.78
CA LYS A 21 13.24 -0.91 11.21
C LYS A 21 13.70 -1.24 12.62
N ARG A 22 12.75 -1.48 13.54
CA ARG A 22 12.99 -1.70 14.96
C ARG A 22 11.86 -2.55 15.54
N GLY A 23 12.22 -3.39 16.51
CA GLY A 23 11.28 -4.22 17.25
C GLY A 23 10.91 -5.50 16.51
N LYS A 24 9.77 -6.06 16.90
CA LYS A 24 9.22 -7.31 16.37
C LYS A 24 7.71 -7.21 16.29
N VAL A 25 7.10 -7.94 15.35
CA VAL A 25 5.65 -8.01 15.20
C VAL A 25 5.18 -9.45 15.23
N LYS A 26 4.03 -9.66 15.88
CA LYS A 26 3.33 -10.93 15.94
C LYS A 26 1.91 -10.82 15.37
N PRO A 27 1.35 -11.91 14.84
CA PRO A 27 -0.08 -11.98 14.55
C PRO A 27 -0.91 -11.61 15.79
N ASN A 28 -2.07 -10.98 15.59
CA ASN A 28 -2.97 -10.52 16.64
C ASN A 28 -2.43 -9.43 17.59
N GLN A 29 -1.24 -8.87 17.33
CA GLN A 29 -0.69 -7.78 18.13
C GLN A 29 -1.44 -6.47 17.88
N GLN A 30 -1.70 -5.70 18.95
CA GLN A 30 -2.19 -4.33 18.83
C GLN A 30 -1.05 -3.41 18.44
N ILE A 31 -1.28 -2.56 17.45
CA ILE A 31 -0.33 -1.58 16.94
C ILE A 31 -0.99 -0.23 16.71
N THR A 32 -0.19 0.82 16.72
CA THR A 32 -0.63 2.18 16.38
C THR A 32 -0.02 2.55 15.04
N ILE A 33 -0.86 3.02 14.12
CA ILE A 33 -0.48 3.48 12.79
C ILE A 33 -0.48 5.00 12.84
N ILE A 34 0.59 5.61 12.37
CA ILE A 34 0.75 7.06 12.24
C ILE A 34 0.81 7.38 10.75
N ASP A 35 -0.08 8.26 10.29
CA ASP A 35 -0.05 8.80 8.93
C ASP A 35 1.07 9.85 8.77
N SER A 36 1.40 10.18 7.54
CA SER A 36 2.26 11.29 7.14
C SER A 36 1.87 12.64 7.76
N GLU A 37 0.58 12.88 8.00
CA GLU A 37 0.06 14.07 8.70
C GLU A 37 0.22 14.03 10.23
N GLY A 38 0.70 12.91 10.79
CA GLY A 38 0.84 12.70 12.23
C GLY A 38 -0.44 12.23 12.93
N LYS A 39 -1.54 12.01 12.19
CA LYS A 39 -2.75 11.39 12.75
C LYS A 39 -2.47 9.94 13.13
N THR A 40 -2.88 9.57 14.34
CA THR A 40 -2.70 8.22 14.86
C THR A 40 -4.02 7.45 14.86
N ARG A 41 -3.94 6.16 14.59
CA ARG A 41 -5.06 5.21 14.74
C ARG A 41 -4.56 3.90 15.30
N ASN A 42 -5.39 3.22 16.06
CA ASN A 42 -5.07 1.90 16.56
C ASN A 42 -5.61 0.83 15.60
N GLY A 43 -4.82 -0.21 15.41
CA GLY A 43 -5.14 -1.36 14.58
C GLY A 43 -4.70 -2.65 15.26
N LYS A 44 -5.22 -3.77 14.78
CA LYS A 44 -4.79 -5.10 15.21
C LYS A 44 -4.23 -5.84 14.02
N VAL A 45 -3.00 -6.33 14.15
CA VAL A 45 -2.36 -7.15 13.12
C VAL A 45 -3.18 -8.42 12.92
N GLY A 46 -3.62 -8.66 11.69
CA GLY A 46 -4.29 -9.90 11.31
C GLY A 46 -3.29 -11.03 11.13
N LYS A 47 -2.60 -11.04 9.99
CA LYS A 47 -1.52 -11.98 9.67
C LYS A 47 -0.21 -11.25 9.39
N VAL A 48 0.89 -11.93 9.67
CA VAL A 48 2.25 -11.51 9.32
C VAL A 48 2.77 -12.51 8.29
N LEU A 49 3.06 -12.03 7.10
CA LEU A 49 3.53 -12.82 5.97
C LEU A 49 4.99 -12.47 5.68
N THR A 50 5.88 -13.45 5.73
CA THR A 50 7.30 -13.28 5.34
C THR A 50 7.50 -13.82 3.93
N HIS A 51 8.46 -13.27 3.19
CA HIS A 51 8.81 -13.78 1.86
C HIS A 51 9.84 -14.91 1.99
N LEU A 52 9.51 -16.08 1.44
CA LEU A 52 10.44 -17.20 1.27
C LEU A 52 10.56 -17.50 -0.22
N GLY A 53 11.63 -16.99 -0.84
CA GLY A 53 11.79 -17.02 -2.29
C GLY A 53 10.73 -16.17 -2.99
N LEU A 54 9.87 -16.81 -3.78
CA LEU A 54 8.77 -16.15 -4.52
C LEU A 54 7.43 -16.25 -3.78
N GLU A 55 7.35 -17.06 -2.73
CA GLU A 55 6.12 -17.30 -1.99
C GLU A 55 6.06 -16.48 -0.71
N ARG A 56 4.84 -16.19 -0.27
CA ARG A 56 4.56 -15.56 1.02
C ARG A 56 4.08 -16.64 1.99
N ILE A 57 4.79 -16.78 3.11
CA ILE A 57 4.45 -17.74 4.17
C ILE A 57 3.98 -17.00 5.42
N ASP A 58 2.97 -17.56 6.11
CA ASP A 58 2.56 -17.06 7.42
C ASP A 58 3.72 -17.28 8.41
N SER A 59 4.08 -16.23 9.18
CA SER A 59 5.08 -16.31 10.24
C SER A 59 4.49 -15.83 11.57
N ASP A 60 4.82 -16.54 12.65
CA ASP A 60 4.40 -16.18 14.00
C ASP A 60 5.21 -15.01 14.58
N LEU A 61 6.39 -14.75 14.01
CA LEU A 61 7.30 -13.70 14.44
C LEU A 61 8.05 -13.11 13.26
N ALA A 62 8.12 -11.79 13.21
CA ALA A 62 9.02 -11.08 12.31
C ALA A 62 9.81 -10.04 13.10
N GLU A 63 11.10 -9.89 12.78
CA GLU A 63 12.04 -9.08 13.53
C GLU A 63 12.63 -7.94 12.70
N ALA A 64 13.34 -7.03 13.37
CA ALA A 64 14.00 -5.91 12.71
C ALA A 64 14.99 -6.40 11.65
N GLY A 65 14.83 -5.89 10.42
CA GLY A 65 15.57 -6.33 9.24
C GLY A 65 14.68 -7.01 8.21
N ASP A 66 13.60 -7.68 8.64
CA ASP A 66 12.76 -8.47 7.75
C ASP A 66 11.85 -7.60 6.87
N ILE A 67 11.66 -8.03 5.62
CA ILE A 67 10.65 -7.50 4.70
C ILE A 67 9.41 -8.39 4.82
N ILE A 68 8.35 -7.82 5.38
CA ILE A 68 7.11 -8.53 5.65
C ILE A 68 5.91 -7.82 5.04
N ALA A 69 4.86 -8.61 4.84
CA ALA A 69 3.54 -8.17 4.43
C ALA A 69 2.57 -8.35 5.61
N ILE A 70 1.89 -7.29 6.02
CA ILE A 70 0.95 -7.28 7.14
C ILE A 70 -0.46 -7.06 6.62
N THR A 71 -1.42 -7.74 7.24
CA THR A 71 -2.84 -7.62 6.91
C THR A 71 -3.70 -7.27 8.13
N GLY A 72 -4.97 -6.93 7.90
CA GLY A 72 -5.94 -6.67 8.98
C GLY A 72 -5.89 -5.26 9.57
N LEU A 73 -5.14 -4.34 8.96
CA LEU A 73 -4.95 -2.96 9.44
C LEU A 73 -5.88 -1.93 8.77
N GLY A 74 -6.82 -2.37 7.93
CA GLY A 74 -7.72 -1.48 7.19
C GLY A 74 -7.03 -0.78 6.03
N GLU A 75 -7.46 0.45 5.71
CA GLU A 75 -6.88 1.26 4.63
C GLU A 75 -5.50 1.80 5.01
N LEU A 76 -4.42 1.14 4.60
CA LEU A 76 -3.05 1.63 4.79
C LEU A 76 -2.61 2.55 3.63
N ASN A 77 -1.77 3.54 3.96
CA ASN A 77 -1.20 4.48 2.99
C ASN A 77 0.32 4.23 2.83
N ILE A 78 0.90 4.67 1.71
CA ILE A 78 2.37 4.66 1.58
C ILE A 78 2.92 5.71 2.55
N SER A 79 4.06 5.41 3.17
CA SER A 79 4.68 6.23 4.23
C SER A 79 4.02 6.16 5.60
N ASP A 80 2.90 5.43 5.77
CA ASP A 80 2.35 5.12 7.10
C ASP A 80 3.41 4.41 7.97
N THR A 81 3.52 4.84 9.23
CA THR A 81 4.42 4.21 10.20
C THR A 81 3.62 3.38 11.20
N ILE A 82 3.88 2.08 11.23
CA ILE A 82 3.34 1.14 12.21
C ILE A 82 4.29 1.08 13.42
N CYS A 83 3.76 1.39 14.59
CA CYS A 83 4.47 1.46 15.85
C CYS A 83 3.80 0.62 16.93
N ASP A 84 4.58 0.31 17.96
CA ASP A 84 4.04 -0.25 19.20
C ASP A 84 3.19 0.82 19.92
N PRO A 85 2.00 0.50 20.46
CA PRO A 85 1.18 1.47 21.18
C PRO A 85 1.88 2.11 22.38
N GLN A 86 2.89 1.44 22.96
CA GLN A 86 3.67 1.99 24.07
C GLN A 86 4.74 3.01 23.63
N ASN A 87 5.18 2.96 22.37
CA ASN A 87 6.27 3.80 21.89
C ASN A 87 6.03 4.24 20.45
N VAL A 88 5.12 5.20 20.32
CA VAL A 88 4.64 5.77 19.06
C VAL A 88 5.64 6.81 18.55
N GLU A 89 6.50 6.41 17.61
CA GLU A 89 7.50 7.28 16.99
C GLU A 89 7.31 7.29 15.47
N ALA A 90 6.95 8.45 14.90
CA ALA A 90 6.80 8.60 13.46
C ALA A 90 8.15 8.60 12.76
N LEU A 91 8.28 7.80 11.69
CA LEU A 91 9.44 7.88 10.81
C LEU A 91 9.23 9.02 9.80
N PRO A 92 10.30 9.70 9.36
CA PRO A 92 10.17 10.72 8.32
C PRO A 92 9.53 10.11 7.07
N ALA A 93 8.53 10.81 6.54
CA ALA A 93 7.82 10.36 5.34
C ALA A 93 8.81 10.23 4.18
N LEU A 94 8.66 9.17 3.37
CA LEU A 94 9.41 9.09 2.12
C LEU A 94 8.90 10.20 1.19
N SER A 95 9.80 11.03 0.70
CA SER A 95 9.50 12.00 -0.35
C SER A 95 9.15 11.23 -1.62
N VAL A 96 7.91 11.41 -2.09
CA VAL A 96 7.50 10.89 -3.40
C VAL A 96 8.09 11.84 -4.44
N ASP A 97 8.99 11.33 -5.28
CA ASP A 97 9.55 12.11 -6.37
C ASP A 97 8.45 12.52 -7.36
N GLU A 98 8.47 13.80 -7.76
CA GLU A 98 7.52 14.32 -8.74
C GLU A 98 7.75 13.67 -10.12
N PRO A 99 6.68 13.32 -10.85
CA PRO A 99 6.83 12.71 -12.16
C PRO A 99 7.47 13.70 -13.14
N THR A 100 8.61 13.31 -13.69
CA THR A 100 9.38 14.11 -14.68
C THR A 100 8.80 14.04 -16.10
N VAL A 101 7.87 13.11 -16.36
CA VAL A 101 7.26 12.88 -17.68
C VAL A 101 5.74 13.04 -17.59
N THR A 102 5.20 13.88 -18.47
CA THR A 102 3.76 14.08 -18.63
C THR A 102 3.31 13.50 -19.98
N MET A 103 2.15 12.83 -20.01
CA MET A 103 1.56 12.26 -21.21
C MET A 103 0.06 12.51 -21.23
N PHE A 104 -0.49 12.84 -22.40
CA PHE A 104 -1.92 13.06 -22.60
C PHE A 104 -2.63 11.76 -22.97
N PHE A 105 -3.68 11.41 -22.23
CA PHE A 105 -4.58 10.29 -22.54
C PHE A 105 -5.91 10.83 -23.06
N ASN A 106 -6.25 10.52 -24.31
CA ASN A 106 -7.52 10.91 -24.94
C ASN A 106 -8.31 9.69 -25.41
N VAL A 107 -9.63 9.86 -25.52
CA VAL A 107 -10.49 8.87 -26.18
C VAL A 107 -10.25 8.84 -27.68
N ASN A 108 -10.35 7.66 -28.28
CA ASN A 108 -10.19 7.50 -29.72
C ASN A 108 -11.42 8.04 -30.45
N THR A 109 -11.27 9.15 -31.19
CA THR A 109 -12.31 9.76 -32.04
C THR A 109 -12.15 9.45 -33.53
N SER A 110 -11.27 8.51 -33.89
CA SER A 110 -11.03 8.12 -35.27
C SER A 110 -12.16 7.23 -35.84
N PRO A 111 -12.29 7.09 -37.17
CA PRO A 111 -13.23 6.17 -37.82
C PRO A 111 -12.98 4.67 -37.53
N PHE A 112 -11.94 4.36 -36.75
CA PHE A 112 -11.65 3.01 -36.25
C PHE A 112 -12.09 2.82 -34.78
N CYS A 113 -12.74 3.82 -34.18
CA CYS A 113 -13.27 3.72 -32.82
C CYS A 113 -14.23 2.53 -32.70
N GLY A 114 -14.02 1.68 -31.69
CA GLY A 114 -14.85 0.50 -31.42
C GLY A 114 -14.59 -0.72 -32.31
N LYS A 115 -13.63 -0.66 -33.25
CA LYS A 115 -13.23 -1.84 -34.04
C LYS A 115 -12.30 -2.79 -33.27
N GLU A 116 -11.50 -2.25 -32.36
CA GLU A 116 -10.67 -3.01 -31.43
C GLU A 116 -10.72 -2.38 -30.02
N GLY A 117 -10.83 -3.22 -28.98
CA GLY A 117 -10.86 -2.79 -27.58
C GLY A 117 -12.27 -2.65 -27.00
N LYS A 118 -12.51 -3.31 -25.86
CA LYS A 118 -13.80 -3.33 -25.15
C LYS A 118 -14.05 -2.08 -24.29
N TYR A 119 -13.01 -1.28 -24.05
CA TYR A 119 -13.04 -0.12 -23.13
C TYR A 119 -12.54 1.15 -23.81
N VAL A 120 -13.43 1.84 -24.53
CA VAL A 120 -13.09 3.01 -25.38
C VAL A 120 -13.71 4.33 -24.88
N THR A 121 -14.50 4.30 -23.81
CA THR A 121 -15.18 5.49 -23.28
C THR A 121 -14.30 6.26 -22.28
N SER A 122 -14.47 7.58 -22.21
CA SER A 122 -13.72 8.45 -21.29
C SER A 122 -13.83 7.99 -19.84
N ARG A 123 -15.01 7.50 -19.44
CA ARG A 123 -15.28 7.01 -18.09
C ARG A 123 -14.44 5.78 -17.74
N GLN A 124 -14.33 4.82 -18.66
CA GLN A 124 -13.54 3.60 -18.46
C GLN A 124 -12.04 3.90 -18.41
N ILE A 125 -11.55 4.83 -19.24
CA ILE A 125 -10.16 5.30 -19.20
C ILE A 125 -9.88 5.97 -17.87
N LEU A 126 -10.76 6.89 -17.43
CA LEU A 126 -10.62 7.58 -16.15
C LEU A 126 -10.62 6.60 -14.97
N ASP A 127 -11.54 5.63 -14.93
CA ASP A 127 -11.61 4.64 -13.85
C ASP A 127 -10.35 3.75 -13.84
N ARG A 128 -9.81 3.40 -15.01
CA ARG A 128 -8.57 2.64 -15.12
C ARG A 128 -7.36 3.44 -14.64
N LEU A 129 -7.29 4.73 -15.00
CA LEU A 129 -6.26 5.65 -14.53
C LEU A 129 -6.34 5.82 -13.01
N LYS A 130 -7.52 6.12 -12.47
CA LYS A 130 -7.73 6.24 -11.02
C LYS A 130 -7.35 4.97 -10.28
N LYS A 131 -7.67 3.80 -10.81
CA LYS A 131 -7.25 2.53 -10.22
C LYS A 131 -5.72 2.40 -10.17
N ARG A 132 -5.00 2.75 -11.24
CA ARG A 132 -3.52 2.69 -11.26
C ARG A 132 -2.89 3.78 -10.40
N THR A 133 -3.39 5.01 -10.47
CA THR A 133 -2.89 6.12 -9.66
C THR A 133 -3.15 5.89 -8.18
N GLY A 134 -4.28 5.30 -7.77
CA GLY A 134 -4.51 4.93 -6.37
C GLY A 134 -3.62 3.79 -5.89
N THR A 135 -3.15 2.92 -6.78
CA THR A 135 -2.15 1.88 -6.45
C THR A 135 -0.72 2.44 -6.40
N GLN A 136 -0.39 3.45 -7.23
CA GLN A 136 0.95 4.07 -7.29
C GLN A 136 1.15 5.21 -6.28
N ARG A 137 0.11 6.02 -6.08
CA ARG A 137 -0.02 6.95 -4.97
C ARG A 137 -0.84 6.21 -3.92
N GLY A 138 -0.20 5.40 -3.10
CA GLY A 138 -0.78 5.09 -1.80
C GLY A 138 -0.98 6.41 -1.06
N THR A 139 -2.16 7.00 -1.25
CA THR A 139 -2.82 7.93 -0.34
C THR A 139 -1.89 9.01 0.19
N ALA A 140 -1.46 9.89 -0.72
CA ALA A 140 -1.20 11.28 -0.36
C ALA A 140 -2.54 12.03 -0.46
N ARG A 141 -3.22 12.18 0.66
CA ARG A 141 -4.05 13.35 0.92
C ARG A 141 -3.35 14.16 1.99
#